data_AF-A0A1I7TY61-F1
#
_entry.id   AF-A0A1I7TY61-F1
#
_cell.length_a   1.000
_cell.length_b   1.000
_cell.length_c   1.000
_cell.angle_alpha   90.00
_cell.angle_beta   90.00
_cell.angle_gamma   90.00
#
_symmetry.space_group_name_H-M   'P 1'
#
loop_
_entity.id
_entity.type
_entity.pdbx_description
1 polymer ?
#
loop_
_entity_poly.entity_id
_entity_poly.type
_entity_poly.pdbx_seq_one_letter_code
_entity_poly.pdbx_strand_id
1 'polypeptide(L)'
;MLEVKNQKDDAVATLIESLLYQDARREKALITNFTFENPTLEEVIESKQLTIVVRDPSHEMTSSDWCFFGAYTAVKFLLGLGFMKRLGTKDKTLLLANYSAKATLLFSAIRTMRAKNDKMIKPDGKDFFIEFLSQWSDFSLHFTNRVRSMLVNRLIELNITNEEFILITVLFFCNPALTDLSENAVIVLTQQQRVYSDALMQYCLLTYQQNGPSRFTDLLSLCTVTNKYFEDVQYLYWIFQYHFHVKYKNLVASVI
;
A
#
# COMPACT_ATOMS: atom_id res chain seq x y z
N MET A 1 6.21 -42.06 -1.05
CA MET A 1 6.73 -40.94 -0.24
C MET A 1 5.54 -40.06 0.06
N LEU A 2 4.92 -40.25 1.22
CA LEU A 2 3.72 -39.54 1.63
C LEU A 2 4.15 -38.15 2.12
N GLU A 3 3.81 -37.10 1.38
CA GLU A 3 3.92 -35.73 1.86
C GLU A 3 2.98 -35.57 3.05
N VAL A 4 3.55 -35.49 4.25
CA VAL A 4 2.82 -35.00 5.42
C VAL A 4 2.60 -33.52 5.18
N LYS A 5 1.48 -33.16 4.55
CA LYS A 5 0.99 -31.78 4.52
C LYS A 5 0.84 -31.30 5.96
N ASN A 6 1.73 -30.40 6.37
CA ASN A 6 1.72 -29.83 7.71
C ASN A 6 0.53 -28.84 7.79
N GLN A 7 -0.34 -29.01 8.78
CA GLN A 7 -1.50 -28.13 9.00
C GLN A 7 -1.12 -26.64 9.07
N LYS A 8 0.10 -26.36 9.54
CA LYS A 8 0.65 -24.99 9.58
C LYS A 8 0.90 -24.43 8.18
N ASP A 9 1.34 -25.25 7.24
CA ASP A 9 1.62 -24.84 5.85
C ASP A 9 0.31 -24.55 5.11
N ASP A 10 -0.71 -25.40 5.30
CA ASP A 10 -2.06 -25.19 4.73
C ASP A 10 -2.70 -23.90 5.27
N ALA A 11 -2.49 -23.57 6.55
CA ALA A 11 -2.98 -22.33 7.15
C ALA A 11 -2.31 -21.09 6.55
N VAL A 12 -0.99 -21.12 6.31
CA VAL A 12 -0.26 -20.03 5.66
C VAL A 12 -0.70 -19.86 4.21
N ALA A 13 -0.87 -20.96 3.46
CA ALA A 13 -1.39 -20.92 2.10
C ALA A 13 -2.78 -20.28 2.03
N THR A 14 -3.70 -20.70 2.91
CA THR A 14 -5.07 -20.14 2.99
C THR A 14 -5.05 -18.64 3.33
N LEU A 15 -4.16 -18.21 4.23
CA LEU A 15 -4.00 -16.80 4.58
C LEU A 15 -3.54 -15.99 3.35
N ILE A 16 -2.51 -16.47 2.66
CA ILE A 16 -1.95 -15.82 1.46
C ILE A 16 -3.02 -15.73 0.35
N GLU A 17 -3.72 -16.82 0.06
CA GLU A 17 -4.79 -16.87 -0.95
C GLU A 17 -5.89 -15.84 -0.66
N SER A 18 -6.32 -15.74 0.60
CA SER A 18 -7.32 -14.75 1.03
C SER A 18 -6.84 -13.31 0.84
N LEU A 19 -5.57 -13.03 1.14
CA LEU A 19 -4.97 -11.71 0.94
C LEU A 19 -4.84 -11.37 -0.55
N LEU A 20 -4.36 -12.30 -1.37
CA LEU A 20 -4.23 -12.13 -2.81
C LEU A 20 -5.59 -11.92 -3.48
N TYR A 21 -6.63 -12.63 -3.04
CA TYR A 21 -7.99 -12.42 -3.52
C TYR A 21 -8.49 -11.00 -3.23
N GLN A 22 -8.23 -10.49 -2.02
CA GLN A 22 -8.56 -9.10 -1.65
C GLN A 22 -7.75 -8.08 -2.46
N ASP A 23 -6.46 -8.33 -2.69
CA ASP A 23 -5.56 -7.50 -3.51
C ASP A 23 -6.04 -7.40 -4.96
N ALA A 24 -6.40 -8.54 -5.56
CA ALA A 24 -6.92 -8.61 -6.93
C ALA A 24 -8.24 -7.83 -7.08
N ARG A 25 -9.14 -7.93 -6.09
CA ARG A 25 -10.38 -7.13 -6.07
C ARG A 25 -10.09 -5.63 -5.94
N ARG A 26 -9.12 -5.25 -5.11
CA ARG A 26 -8.67 -3.87 -4.98
C ARG A 26 -8.13 -3.34 -6.31
N GLU A 27 -7.21 -4.06 -6.94
CA GLU A 27 -6.60 -3.65 -8.22
C GLU A 27 -7.64 -3.54 -9.33
N LYS A 28 -8.57 -4.50 -9.41
CA LYS A 28 -9.70 -4.41 -10.35
C LYS A 28 -10.51 -3.14 -10.13
N ALA A 29 -10.90 -2.86 -8.88
CA ALA A 29 -11.65 -1.65 -8.56
C ALA A 29 -10.87 -0.40 -8.96
N LEU A 30 -9.56 -0.34 -8.69
CA LEU A 30 -8.70 0.79 -9.07
C LEU A 30 -8.75 1.10 -10.56
N ILE A 31 -8.76 0.08 -11.40
CA ILE A 31 -8.69 0.24 -12.86
C ILE A 31 -10.07 0.52 -13.48
N THR A 32 -11.12 -0.12 -12.95
CA THR A 32 -12.43 -0.15 -13.59
C THR A 32 -13.42 0.84 -13.02
N ASN A 33 -13.14 1.47 -11.88
CA ASN A 33 -14.13 2.28 -11.17
C ASN A 33 -13.61 3.69 -10.87
N PHE A 34 -14.55 4.60 -10.64
CA PHE A 34 -14.27 5.95 -10.14
C PHE A 34 -15.47 6.49 -9.35
N THR A 35 -15.31 7.66 -8.73
CA THR A 35 -16.40 8.39 -8.07
C THR A 35 -16.17 9.89 -8.18
N PHE A 36 -17.27 10.64 -8.26
CA PHE A 36 -17.28 12.10 -8.19
C PHE A 36 -17.30 12.62 -6.75
N GLU A 37 -17.52 11.73 -5.78
CA GLU A 37 -17.53 12.09 -4.37
C GLU A 37 -16.11 12.33 -3.84
N ASN A 38 -16.02 13.12 -2.77
CA ASN A 38 -14.76 13.49 -2.14
C ASN A 38 -14.80 13.23 -0.62
N PRO A 39 -14.93 11.95 -0.20
CA PRO A 39 -15.07 11.61 1.20
C PRO A 39 -13.80 11.86 2.02
N THR A 40 -13.96 12.06 3.33
CA THR A 40 -12.84 12.01 4.28
C THR A 40 -12.48 10.57 4.64
N LEU A 41 -11.37 10.38 5.38
CA LEU A 41 -11.00 9.06 5.90
C LEU A 41 -12.08 8.51 6.85
N GLU A 42 -12.63 9.35 7.73
CA GLU A 42 -13.67 8.99 8.70
C GLU A 42 -14.93 8.50 7.99
N GLU A 43 -15.39 9.21 6.95
CA GLU A 43 -16.56 8.79 6.17
C GLU A 43 -16.35 7.42 5.50
N VAL A 44 -15.13 7.12 5.04
CA VAL A 44 -14.80 5.81 4.48
C VAL A 44 -14.78 4.72 5.55
N ILE A 45 -14.27 5.02 6.76
CA ILE A 45 -14.25 4.09 7.91
C ILE A 45 -15.66 3.78 8.39
N GLU A 46 -16.53 4.79 8.45
CA GLU A 46 -17.94 4.67 8.82
C GLU A 46 -18.79 4.00 7.74
N SER A 47 -18.16 3.58 6.64
CA SER A 47 -18.80 2.87 5.52
C SER A 47 -19.92 3.68 4.89
N LYS A 48 -19.73 5.01 4.79
CA LYS A 48 -20.59 5.86 3.96
C LYS A 48 -20.70 5.23 2.57
N GLN A 49 -21.94 5.03 2.12
CA GLN A 49 -22.19 4.42 0.81
C GLN A 49 -21.83 5.43 -0.27
N LEU A 50 -20.65 5.26 -0.86
CA LEU A 50 -20.23 6.05 -2.01
C LEU A 50 -20.87 5.50 -3.29
N THR A 51 -21.26 6.41 -4.16
CA THR A 51 -21.66 6.13 -5.52
C THR A 51 -20.40 5.85 -6.34
N ILE A 52 -20.08 4.57 -6.47
CA ILE A 52 -18.99 4.08 -7.32
C ILE A 52 -19.56 3.80 -8.71
N VAL A 53 -18.97 4.42 -9.73
CA VAL A 53 -19.37 4.28 -11.13
C VAL A 53 -18.31 3.48 -11.88
N VAL A 54 -18.74 2.66 -12.85
CA VAL A 54 -17.83 2.00 -13.78
C VAL A 54 -17.21 3.06 -14.69
N ARG A 55 -15.89 3.06 -14.80
CA ARG A 55 -15.13 4.00 -15.62
C ARG A 55 -15.31 3.66 -17.09
N ASP A 56 -15.71 4.65 -17.87
CA ASP A 56 -15.61 4.60 -19.33
C ASP A 56 -14.11 4.67 -19.72
N PRO A 57 -13.59 3.73 -20.54
CA PRO A 57 -12.22 3.80 -21.04
C PRO A 57 -11.86 5.13 -21.74
N SER A 58 -12.82 5.85 -22.32
CA SER A 58 -12.57 7.17 -22.92
C SER A 58 -12.54 8.32 -21.91
N HIS A 59 -12.97 8.09 -20.67
CA HIS A 59 -12.87 9.09 -19.61
C HIS A 59 -11.45 9.14 -19.06
N GLU A 60 -10.75 10.24 -19.33
CA GLU A 60 -9.44 10.51 -18.74
C GLU A 60 -9.58 10.94 -17.28
N MET A 61 -8.94 10.18 -16.39
CA MET A 61 -8.81 10.53 -14.98
C MET A 61 -7.61 11.45 -14.78
N THR A 62 -7.77 12.47 -13.94
CA THR A 62 -6.65 13.34 -13.54
C THR A 62 -5.70 12.61 -12.59
N SER A 63 -4.49 13.12 -12.40
CA SER A 63 -3.57 12.59 -11.38
C SER A 63 -4.18 12.67 -9.97
N SER A 64 -4.98 13.69 -9.67
CA SER A 64 -5.70 13.80 -8.40
C SER A 64 -6.74 12.68 -8.23
N ASP A 65 -7.45 12.31 -9.30
CA ASP A 65 -8.39 11.19 -9.28
C ASP A 65 -7.69 9.86 -9.04
N TRP A 66 -6.53 9.64 -9.69
CA TRP A 66 -5.72 8.44 -9.48
C TRP A 66 -5.15 8.35 -8.06
N CYS A 67 -4.62 9.45 -7.52
CA CYS A 67 -4.16 9.52 -6.12
C CYS A 67 -5.30 9.14 -5.16
N PHE A 68 -6.46 9.75 -5.34
CA PHE A 68 -7.62 9.48 -4.50
C PHE A 68 -8.08 8.04 -4.59
N PHE A 69 -8.23 7.49 -5.80
CA PHE A 69 -8.77 6.16 -5.96
C PHE A 69 -7.75 5.07 -5.54
N GLY A 70 -6.45 5.36 -5.69
CA GLY A 70 -5.37 4.59 -5.07
C GLY A 70 -5.51 4.54 -3.55
N ALA A 71 -5.63 5.71 -2.90
CA ALA A 71 -5.82 5.82 -1.45
C ALA A 71 -7.11 5.14 -0.99
N TYR A 72 -8.23 5.38 -1.67
CA TYR A 72 -9.52 4.79 -1.37
C TYR A 72 -9.47 3.27 -1.39
N THR A 73 -8.95 2.68 -2.47
CA THR A 73 -8.89 1.23 -2.60
C THR A 73 -7.90 0.62 -1.60
N ALA A 74 -6.76 1.27 -1.31
CA ALA A 74 -5.85 0.85 -0.25
C ALA A 74 -6.52 0.86 1.14
N VAL A 75 -7.22 1.94 1.50
CA VAL A 75 -8.00 2.04 2.74
C VAL A 75 -9.04 0.93 2.83
N LYS A 76 -9.79 0.67 1.75
CA LYS A 76 -10.79 -0.41 1.71
C LYS A 76 -10.17 -1.80 1.85
N PHE A 77 -9.00 -2.04 1.27
CA PHE A 77 -8.24 -3.28 1.45
C PHE A 77 -7.84 -3.45 2.93
N LEU A 78 -7.22 -2.42 3.53
CA LEU A 78 -6.76 -2.46 4.92
C LEU A 78 -7.93 -2.62 5.90
N LEU A 79 -9.02 -1.87 5.71
CA LEU A 79 -10.26 -2.02 6.48
C LEU A 79 -10.92 -3.40 6.34
N GLY A 80 -10.69 -4.08 5.21
CA GLY A 80 -11.19 -5.43 4.93
C GLY A 80 -10.50 -6.52 5.74
N LEU A 81 -9.31 -6.25 6.30
CA LEU A 81 -8.57 -7.19 7.13
C LEU A 81 -9.39 -7.56 8.36
N GLY A 82 -9.53 -8.87 8.63
CA GLY A 82 -10.48 -9.39 9.62
C GLY A 82 -10.31 -8.80 11.03
N PHE A 83 -9.07 -8.51 11.44
CA PHE A 83 -8.78 -7.94 12.75
C PHE A 83 -9.24 -6.49 12.91
N MET A 84 -9.46 -5.74 11.83
CA MET A 84 -9.92 -4.34 11.91
C MET A 84 -11.29 -4.25 12.58
N LYS A 85 -12.11 -5.30 12.50
CA LYS A 85 -13.41 -5.37 13.20
C LYS A 85 -13.28 -5.33 14.73
N ARG A 86 -12.11 -5.68 15.27
CA ARG A 86 -11.81 -5.69 16.71
C ARG A 86 -11.29 -4.33 17.22
N LEU A 87 -11.11 -3.36 16.33
CA LEU A 87 -10.59 -2.03 16.66
C LEU A 87 -11.71 -1.00 16.72
N GLY A 88 -11.58 -0.04 17.65
CA GLY A 88 -12.45 1.12 17.71
C GLY A 88 -12.19 2.09 16.55
N THR A 89 -13.14 2.99 16.28
CA THR A 89 -13.01 3.97 15.18
C THR A 89 -11.77 4.83 15.32
N LYS A 90 -11.45 5.33 16.53
CA LYS A 90 -10.23 6.12 16.78
C LYS A 90 -8.96 5.37 16.37
N ASP A 91 -8.81 4.12 16.77
CA ASP A 91 -7.63 3.30 16.47
C ASP A 91 -7.54 2.98 14.96
N LYS A 92 -8.68 2.72 14.30
CA LYS A 92 -8.75 2.55 12.84
C LYS A 92 -8.27 3.81 12.13
N THR A 93 -8.75 4.98 12.54
CA THR A 93 -8.35 6.27 11.97
C THR A 93 -6.85 6.49 12.12
N LEU A 94 -6.28 6.27 13.32
CA LEU A 94 -4.83 6.42 13.56
C LEU A 94 -4.01 5.51 12.65
N LEU A 95 -4.36 4.22 12.58
CA LEU A 95 -3.66 3.25 11.74
C LEU A 95 -3.73 3.61 10.26
N LEU A 96 -4.93 3.92 9.77
CA LEU A 96 -5.15 4.21 8.35
C LEU A 96 -4.54 5.55 7.95
N ALA A 97 -4.62 6.58 8.79
CA ALA A 97 -3.98 7.87 8.53
C ALA A 97 -2.45 7.73 8.43
N ASN A 98 -1.83 6.90 9.28
CA ASN A 98 -0.39 6.68 9.20
C ASN A 98 0.02 5.84 7.98
N TYR A 99 -0.75 4.81 7.65
CA TYR A 99 -0.28 3.77 6.74
C TYR A 99 -0.86 3.82 5.32
N SER A 100 -2.03 4.41 5.10
CA SER A 100 -2.75 4.25 3.82
C SER A 100 -2.01 4.84 2.63
N ALA A 101 -1.31 5.97 2.80
CA ALA A 101 -0.45 6.50 1.75
C ALA A 101 0.71 5.54 1.45
N LYS A 102 1.37 4.98 2.47
CA LYS A 102 2.45 3.99 2.29
C LYS A 102 1.95 2.75 1.54
N ALA A 103 0.78 2.23 1.92
CA ALA A 103 0.12 1.14 1.21
C ALA A 103 -0.19 1.49 -0.25
N THR A 104 -0.70 2.70 -0.49
CA THR A 104 -1.01 3.19 -1.85
C THR A 104 0.24 3.24 -2.73
N LEU A 105 1.36 3.70 -2.18
CA LEU A 105 2.65 3.74 -2.88
C LEU A 105 3.18 2.34 -3.16
N LEU A 106 3.12 1.42 -2.18
CA LEU A 106 3.49 0.01 -2.36
C LEU A 106 2.66 -0.65 -3.47
N PHE A 107 1.34 -0.48 -3.44
CA PHE A 107 0.45 -1.05 -4.45
C PHE A 107 0.66 -0.44 -5.84
N SER A 108 0.99 0.84 -5.91
CA SER A 108 1.37 1.47 -7.18
C SER A 108 2.70 0.94 -7.69
N ALA A 109 3.67 0.70 -6.80
CA ALA A 109 4.98 0.19 -7.15
C ALA A 109 4.92 -1.26 -7.67
N ILE A 110 4.18 -2.16 -7.00
CA ILE A 110 4.07 -3.55 -7.45
C ILE A 110 3.36 -3.65 -8.81
N ARG A 111 2.32 -2.84 -9.05
CA ARG A 111 1.65 -2.79 -10.35
C ARG A 111 2.59 -2.28 -11.44
N THR A 112 3.37 -1.23 -11.14
CA THR A 112 4.38 -0.69 -12.05
C THR A 112 5.43 -1.75 -12.41
N MET A 113 5.94 -2.48 -11.42
CA MET A 113 6.86 -3.60 -11.62
C MET A 113 6.25 -4.70 -12.51
N ARG A 114 5.00 -5.10 -12.23
CA ARG A 114 4.26 -6.09 -13.05
C ARG A 114 4.06 -5.63 -14.50
N ALA A 115 3.91 -4.32 -14.70
CA ALA A 115 3.86 -3.70 -16.03
C ALA A 115 5.24 -3.58 -16.71
N LYS A 116 6.31 -4.14 -16.10
CA LYS A 116 7.69 -4.11 -16.59
C LYS A 116 8.23 -2.68 -16.77
N ASN A 117 7.84 -1.78 -15.88
CA ASN A 117 8.34 -0.41 -15.85
C ASN A 117 9.19 -0.19 -14.60
N ASP A 118 10.28 0.56 -14.72
CA ASP A 118 11.21 0.91 -13.65
C ASP A 118 10.88 2.26 -12.99
N LYS A 119 9.87 2.96 -13.50
CA LYS A 119 9.40 4.25 -13.00
C LYS A 119 7.92 4.18 -12.70
N MET A 120 7.52 4.77 -11.58
CA MET A 120 6.13 4.80 -11.12
C MET A 120 5.22 5.35 -12.21
N ILE A 121 4.29 4.51 -12.66
CA ILE A 121 3.25 4.89 -13.63
C ILE A 121 1.90 4.95 -12.96
N LYS A 122 0.97 5.69 -13.55
CA LYS A 122 -0.46 5.65 -13.25
C LYS A 122 -1.10 4.38 -13.85
N PRO A 123 -2.34 4.03 -13.48
CA PRO A 123 -3.05 2.89 -14.08
C PRO A 123 -3.29 3.02 -15.60
N ASP A 124 -3.29 4.24 -16.13
CA ASP A 124 -3.35 4.51 -17.58
C ASP A 124 -1.99 4.39 -18.30
N GLY A 125 -0.92 4.05 -17.58
CA GLY A 125 0.43 3.88 -18.12
C GLY A 125 1.25 5.17 -18.23
N LYS A 126 0.67 6.34 -17.96
CA LYS A 126 1.40 7.62 -17.97
C LYS A 126 2.29 7.73 -16.73
N ASP A 127 3.40 8.47 -16.83
CA ASP A 127 4.27 8.73 -15.68
C ASP A 127 3.51 9.45 -14.55
N PHE A 128 3.71 9.00 -13.31
CA PHE A 128 2.99 9.52 -12.16
C PHE A 128 3.47 10.91 -11.75
N PHE A 129 4.77 11.18 -11.86
CA PHE A 129 5.40 12.38 -11.32
C PHE A 129 5.66 13.46 -12.37
N ILE A 130 5.53 13.15 -13.67
CA ILE A 130 5.89 14.09 -14.75
C ILE A 130 5.11 15.41 -14.69
N GLU A 131 3.82 15.37 -14.35
CA GLU A 131 2.98 16.56 -14.21
C GLU A 131 3.45 17.47 -13.08
N PHE A 132 3.96 16.87 -12.00
CA PHE A 132 4.53 17.58 -10.86
C PHE A 132 5.91 18.14 -11.22
N LEU A 133 6.83 17.27 -11.64
CA LEU A 133 8.22 17.61 -11.88
C LEU A 133 8.42 18.61 -13.04
N SER A 134 7.51 18.64 -14.01
CA SER A 134 7.54 19.62 -15.10
C SER A 134 7.22 21.06 -14.66
N GLN A 135 6.53 21.22 -13.52
CA GLN A 135 6.15 22.54 -12.99
C GLN A 135 7.28 23.19 -12.17
N TRP A 136 8.29 22.43 -11.77
CA TRP A 136 9.37 22.96 -10.96
C TRP A 136 10.74 22.41 -11.34
N SER A 137 11.55 23.25 -11.97
CA SER A 137 12.90 22.92 -12.44
C SER A 137 13.96 22.82 -11.34
N ASP A 138 13.65 23.27 -10.12
CA ASP A 138 14.65 23.37 -9.04
C ASP A 138 14.92 22.02 -8.36
N PHE A 139 14.14 20.98 -8.68
CA PHE A 139 14.44 19.64 -8.22
C PHE A 139 15.71 19.12 -8.89
N SER A 140 16.68 18.72 -8.06
CA SER A 140 17.85 17.99 -8.57
C SER A 140 17.42 16.74 -9.36
N LEU A 141 18.18 16.42 -10.40
CA LEU A 141 17.97 15.18 -11.18
C LEU A 141 17.99 13.94 -10.27
N HIS A 142 18.84 13.95 -9.24
CA HIS A 142 18.93 12.88 -8.25
C HIS A 142 17.61 12.69 -7.50
N PHE A 143 17.02 13.77 -6.97
CA PHE A 143 15.72 13.72 -6.29
C PHE A 143 14.60 13.27 -7.22
N THR A 144 14.57 13.84 -8.44
CA THR A 144 13.61 13.47 -9.48
C THR A 144 13.65 11.97 -9.80
N ASN A 145 14.83 11.42 -10.04
CA ASN A 145 14.99 9.99 -10.31
C ASN A 145 14.59 9.14 -9.11
N ARG A 146 14.99 9.55 -7.90
CA ARG A 146 14.66 8.83 -6.67
C ARG A 146 13.15 8.71 -6.47
N VAL A 147 12.39 9.80 -6.60
CA VAL A 147 10.93 9.76 -6.45
C VAL A 147 10.25 8.94 -7.56
N ARG A 148 10.82 8.92 -8.77
CA ARG A 148 10.23 8.14 -9.86
C ARG A 148 10.48 6.64 -9.73
N SER A 149 11.64 6.20 -9.23
CA SER A 149 12.03 4.80 -9.35
C SER A 149 12.38 4.08 -8.05
N MET A 150 12.67 4.76 -6.93
CA MET A 150 13.27 4.13 -5.74
C MET A 150 12.48 2.91 -5.23
N LEU A 151 11.16 3.05 -5.05
CA LEU A 151 10.36 1.96 -4.52
C LEU A 151 10.20 0.81 -5.54
N VAL A 152 9.97 1.15 -6.82
CA VAL A 152 9.81 0.17 -7.91
C VAL A 152 11.09 -0.65 -8.10
N ASN A 153 12.23 0.04 -8.16
CA ASN A 153 13.55 -0.59 -8.29
C ASN A 153 13.84 -1.50 -7.11
N ARG A 154 13.45 -1.12 -5.88
CA ARG A 154 13.62 -2.01 -4.73
C ARG A 154 12.83 -3.32 -4.87
N LEU A 155 11.60 -3.25 -5.38
CA LEU A 155 10.80 -4.46 -5.64
C LEU A 155 11.44 -5.33 -6.75
N ILE A 156 11.97 -4.70 -7.80
CA ILE A 156 12.69 -5.38 -8.90
C ILE A 156 13.96 -6.05 -8.40
N GLU A 157 14.80 -5.34 -7.64
CA GLU A 157 16.04 -5.86 -7.04
C GLU A 157 15.78 -7.07 -6.16
N LEU A 158 14.70 -7.03 -5.38
CA LEU A 158 14.28 -8.15 -4.55
C LEU A 158 13.68 -9.29 -5.37
N ASN A 159 13.34 -9.11 -6.66
CA ASN A 159 12.54 -10.06 -7.43
C ASN A 159 11.33 -10.54 -6.60
N ILE A 160 10.60 -9.59 -6.03
CA ILE A 160 9.56 -9.88 -5.04
C ILE A 160 8.38 -10.62 -5.68
N THR A 161 7.89 -11.66 -5.00
CA THR A 161 6.70 -12.39 -5.39
C THR A 161 5.43 -11.71 -4.88
N ASN A 162 4.25 -12.09 -5.39
CA ASN A 162 2.99 -11.49 -4.96
C ASN A 162 2.67 -11.86 -3.50
N GLU A 163 3.01 -13.08 -3.12
CA GLU A 163 2.86 -13.68 -1.81
C GLU A 163 3.72 -12.93 -0.78
N GLU A 164 5.00 -12.73 -1.07
CA GLU A 164 5.90 -11.95 -0.23
C GLU A 164 5.43 -10.51 -0.09
N PHE A 165 5.07 -9.89 -1.22
CA PHE A 165 4.62 -8.50 -1.26
C PHE A 165 3.38 -8.27 -0.40
N ILE A 166 2.37 -9.14 -0.50
CA ILE A 166 1.13 -8.95 0.25
C ILE A 166 1.33 -9.20 1.75
N LEU A 167 2.13 -10.21 2.12
CA LEU A 167 2.48 -10.49 3.50
C LEU A 167 3.27 -9.35 4.14
N ILE A 168 4.32 -8.83 3.46
CA ILE A 168 5.10 -7.72 4.01
C ILE A 168 4.28 -6.42 4.10
N THR A 169 3.36 -6.19 3.17
CA THR A 169 2.46 -5.03 3.22
C THR A 169 1.56 -5.09 4.47
N VAL A 170 0.95 -6.24 4.75
CA VAL A 170 0.09 -6.38 5.93
C VAL A 170 0.91 -6.42 7.23
N LEU A 171 2.08 -7.06 7.23
CA LEU A 171 3.00 -7.04 8.37
C LEU A 171 3.42 -5.61 8.72
N PHE A 172 3.76 -4.80 7.72
CA PHE A 172 4.15 -3.42 7.91
C PHE A 172 2.99 -2.54 8.42
N PHE A 173 1.74 -2.84 8.03
CA PHE A 173 0.55 -2.21 8.59
C PHE A 173 0.32 -2.54 10.08
N CYS A 174 0.72 -3.74 10.53
CA CYS A 174 0.56 -4.19 11.91
C CYS A 174 1.60 -3.56 12.86
N ASN A 175 1.50 -2.25 13.09
CA ASN A 175 2.43 -1.49 13.93
C ASN A 175 1.84 -1.18 15.33
N PRO A 176 2.18 -1.94 16.38
CA PRO A 176 1.72 -1.67 17.74
C PRO A 176 2.42 -0.47 18.40
N ALA A 177 3.50 0.05 17.82
CA ALA A 177 4.28 1.17 18.39
C ALA A 177 3.76 2.55 17.97
N LEU A 178 2.61 2.61 17.30
CA LEU A 178 1.98 3.88 16.96
C LEU A 178 1.49 4.60 18.23
N THR A 179 1.76 5.90 18.32
CA THR A 179 1.33 6.72 19.46
C THR A 179 -0.19 6.82 19.53
N ASP A 180 -0.71 7.00 20.75
CA ASP A 180 -2.13 7.25 21.03
C ASP A 180 -3.12 6.10 20.71
N LEU A 181 -2.59 4.91 20.40
CA LEU A 181 -3.37 3.68 20.30
C LEU A 181 -3.94 3.28 21.67
N SER A 182 -5.15 2.74 21.67
CA SER A 182 -5.71 2.09 22.86
C SER A 182 -4.94 0.83 23.24
N GLU A 183 -4.98 0.44 24.53
CA GLU A 183 -4.38 -0.81 25.01
C GLU A 183 -4.90 -2.03 24.24
N ASN A 184 -6.21 -2.07 23.93
CA ASN A 184 -6.80 -3.12 23.11
C ASN A 184 -6.20 -3.14 21.70
N ALA A 185 -6.02 -1.98 21.06
CA ALA A 185 -5.41 -1.91 19.74
C ALA A 185 -3.96 -2.41 19.75
N VAL A 186 -3.17 -2.02 20.75
CA VAL A 186 -1.80 -2.54 20.93
C VAL A 186 -1.81 -4.07 21.02
N ILE A 187 -2.68 -4.66 21.86
CA ILE A 187 -2.80 -6.12 22.00
C ILE A 187 -3.16 -6.78 20.66
N VAL A 188 -4.17 -6.26 19.96
CA VAL A 188 -4.61 -6.79 18.66
C VAL A 188 -3.47 -6.72 17.64
N LEU A 189 -2.81 -5.56 17.52
CA LEU A 189 -1.74 -5.35 16.55
C LEU A 189 -0.51 -6.18 16.85
N THR A 190 -0.11 -6.34 18.12
CA THR A 190 0.99 -7.24 18.50
C THR A 190 0.68 -8.69 18.12
N GLN A 191 -0.56 -9.14 18.32
CA GLN A 191 -0.98 -10.48 17.91
C GLN A 191 -0.91 -10.63 16.38
N GLN A 192 -1.43 -9.66 15.62
CA GLN A 192 -1.44 -9.74 14.16
C GLN A 192 -0.04 -9.62 13.58
N GLN A 193 0.81 -8.74 14.11
CA GLN A 193 2.21 -8.63 13.71
C GLN A 193 2.93 -9.98 13.82
N ARG A 194 2.72 -10.73 14.91
CA ARG A 194 3.26 -12.10 15.05
C ARG A 194 2.71 -13.05 13.99
N VAL A 195 1.39 -13.07 13.78
CA VAL A 195 0.76 -13.94 12.77
C VAL A 195 1.35 -13.71 11.37
N TYR A 196 1.44 -12.45 10.92
CA TYR A 196 1.98 -12.14 9.59
C TYR A 196 3.50 -12.30 9.50
N SER A 197 4.23 -12.05 10.59
CA SER A 197 5.68 -12.31 10.67
C SER A 197 5.98 -13.79 10.57
N ASP A 198 5.25 -14.62 11.30
CA ASP A 198 5.41 -16.08 11.29
C ASP A 198 5.03 -16.65 9.92
N ALA A 199 3.94 -16.17 9.32
CA ALA A 199 3.53 -16.57 7.98
C ALA A 199 4.58 -16.22 6.92
N LEU A 200 5.14 -15.00 6.97
CA LEU A 200 6.21 -14.58 6.05
C LEU A 200 7.48 -15.40 6.23
N MET A 201 7.92 -15.63 7.48
CA MET A 201 9.09 -16.46 7.76
C MET A 201 8.88 -17.89 7.26
N GLN A 202 7.71 -18.47 7.51
CA GLN A 202 7.39 -19.82 7.06
C GLN A 202 7.34 -19.92 5.54
N TYR A 203 6.73 -18.95 4.86
CA TYR A 203 6.75 -18.87 3.40
C TYR A 203 8.19 -18.81 2.88
N CYS A 204 9.05 -17.98 3.50
CA CYS A 204 10.46 -17.88 3.13
C CYS A 204 11.22 -19.19 3.34
N LEU A 205 10.99 -19.90 4.46
CA LEU A 205 11.62 -21.18 4.76
C LEU A 205 11.19 -22.28 3.78
N LEU A 206 9.90 -22.34 3.43
CA LEU A 206 9.40 -23.33 2.47
C LEU A 206 9.95 -23.07 1.06
N THR A 207 9.97 -21.81 0.64
CA THR A 207 10.35 -21.42 -0.74
C THR A 207 11.86 -21.39 -0.96
N TYR A 208 12.63 -20.93 0.04
CA TYR A 208 14.07 -20.66 -0.09
C TYR A 208 14.95 -21.51 0.85
N GLN A 209 14.36 -22.41 1.63
CA GLN A 209 15.04 -23.36 2.53
C GLN A 209 16.05 -22.66 3.46
N GLN A 210 17.33 -23.02 3.36
CA GLN A 210 18.41 -22.44 4.15
C GLN A 210 18.59 -20.92 3.97
N ASN A 211 18.15 -20.36 2.84
CA ASN A 211 18.22 -18.93 2.56
C ASN A 211 16.96 -18.18 3.07
N GLY A 212 15.97 -18.88 3.62
CA GLY A 212 14.71 -18.31 4.11
C GLY A 212 14.89 -17.16 5.12
N PRO A 213 15.73 -17.29 6.17
CA PRO A 213 15.95 -16.21 7.14
C PRO A 213 16.59 -14.96 6.52
N SER A 214 17.54 -15.13 5.60
CA SER A 214 18.14 -14.02 4.86
C SER A 214 17.10 -13.31 4.00
N ARG A 215 16.29 -14.09 3.26
CA ARG A 215 15.19 -13.55 2.46
C ARG A 215 14.17 -12.78 3.30
N PHE A 216 13.79 -13.31 4.46
CA PHE A 216 12.89 -12.62 5.38
C PHE A 216 13.45 -11.25 5.80
N THR A 217 14.74 -11.19 6.13
CA THR A 217 15.42 -9.94 6.50
C THR A 217 15.48 -8.96 5.33
N ASP A 218 15.76 -9.44 4.11
CA ASP A 218 15.74 -8.62 2.90
C ASP A 218 14.35 -8.02 2.64
N LEU A 219 13.28 -8.79 2.87
CA LEU A 219 11.90 -8.29 2.72
C LEU A 219 11.56 -7.25 3.78
N LEU A 220 12.00 -7.41 5.03
CA LEU A 220 11.80 -6.39 6.07
C LEU A 220 12.45 -5.06 5.74
N SER A 221 13.56 -5.05 4.99
CA SER A 221 14.19 -3.80 4.54
C SER A 221 13.28 -2.92 3.67
N LEU A 222 12.23 -3.52 3.05
CA LEU A 222 11.25 -2.78 2.26
C LEU A 222 10.48 -1.75 3.10
N CYS A 223 10.27 -2.02 4.39
CA CYS A 223 9.63 -1.07 5.31
C CYS A 223 10.44 0.24 5.40
N THR A 224 11.76 0.14 5.52
CA THR A 224 12.66 1.29 5.58
C THR A 224 12.66 2.09 4.27
N VAL A 225 12.76 1.39 3.14
CA VAL A 225 12.71 2.03 1.81
C VAL A 225 11.37 2.71 1.57
N THR A 226 10.27 2.09 2.00
CA THR A 226 8.91 2.66 1.88
C THR A 226 8.76 3.91 2.73
N ASN A 227 9.29 3.94 3.96
CA ASN A 227 9.27 5.14 4.80
C ASN A 227 10.04 6.29 4.16
N LYS A 228 11.28 6.03 3.69
CA LYS A 228 12.06 7.06 3.00
C LYS A 228 11.35 7.58 1.74
N TYR A 229 10.73 6.68 0.98
CA TYR A 229 9.98 7.03 -0.22
C TYR A 229 8.77 7.89 0.11
N PHE A 230 8.03 7.51 1.15
CA PHE A 230 6.88 8.26 1.64
C PHE A 230 7.27 9.68 2.05
N GLU A 231 8.38 9.88 2.77
CA GLU A 231 8.89 11.21 3.11
C GLU A 231 9.17 12.07 1.87
N ASP A 232 9.75 11.49 0.82
CA ASP A 232 10.04 12.23 -0.41
C ASP A 232 8.76 12.62 -1.18
N VAL A 233 7.78 11.72 -1.23
CA VAL A 233 6.46 11.99 -1.83
C VAL A 233 5.69 13.00 -1.00
N GLN A 234 5.77 12.93 0.32
CA GLN A 234 5.15 13.89 1.24
C GLN A 234 5.80 15.29 1.08
N TYR A 235 7.12 15.35 0.92
CA TYR A 235 7.80 16.60 0.60
C TYR A 235 7.27 17.22 -0.69
N LEU A 236 7.13 16.42 -1.77
CA LEU A 236 6.48 16.89 -3.00
C LEU A 236 5.06 17.38 -2.73
N TYR A 237 4.25 16.59 -2.02
CA TYR A 237 2.87 16.96 -1.69
C TYR A 237 2.80 18.36 -1.07
N TRP A 238 3.64 18.65 -0.07
CA TRP A 238 3.68 19.95 0.60
C TRP A 238 4.08 21.10 -0.31
N ILE A 239 5.08 20.88 -1.17
CA ILE A 239 5.47 21.86 -2.18
C ILE A 239 4.30 22.19 -3.09
N PHE A 240 3.61 21.18 -3.63
CA PHE A 240 2.48 21.41 -4.53
C PHE A 240 1.31 22.09 -3.84
N GLN A 241 1.03 21.73 -2.58
CA GLN A 241 -0.03 22.36 -1.82
C GLN A 241 0.28 23.83 -1.51
N TYR A 242 1.49 24.15 -1.05
CA TYR A 242 1.80 25.49 -0.54
C TYR A 242 2.39 26.43 -1.57
N HIS A 243 3.22 25.93 -2.49
CA HIS A 243 3.87 26.74 -3.52
C HIS A 243 3.01 26.85 -4.78
N PHE A 244 2.41 25.73 -5.21
CA PHE A 244 1.59 25.68 -6.44
C PHE A 244 0.08 25.74 -6.18
N HIS A 245 -0.35 25.85 -4.91
CA HIS A 245 -1.75 25.95 -4.50
C HIS A 245 -2.64 24.81 -5.01
N VAL A 246 -2.06 23.62 -5.23
CA VAL A 246 -2.80 22.43 -5.65
C VAL A 246 -3.72 21.98 -4.52
N LYS A 247 -5.01 21.80 -4.85
CA LYS A 247 -6.00 21.24 -3.92
C LYS A 247 -6.12 19.74 -4.12
N TYR A 248 -5.86 19.00 -3.05
CA TYR A 248 -6.02 17.55 -3.02
C TYR A 248 -7.41 17.16 -2.51
N LYS A 249 -7.86 15.99 -2.93
CA LYS A 249 -9.09 15.37 -2.42
C LYS A 249 -8.94 15.07 -0.92
N ASN A 250 -10.05 15.15 -0.20
CA ASN A 250 -10.11 15.11 1.27
C ASN A 250 -9.43 13.86 1.83
N LEU A 251 -9.75 12.68 1.30
CA LEU A 251 -9.11 11.44 1.69
C LEU A 251 -7.59 11.47 1.55
N VAL A 252 -7.08 12.01 0.42
CA VAL A 252 -5.63 12.09 0.16
C VAL A 252 -4.97 13.02 1.16
N ALA A 253 -5.58 14.18 1.41
CA ALA A 253 -5.09 15.15 2.39
C ALA A 253 -5.08 14.60 3.84
N SER A 254 -5.96 13.65 4.17
CA SER A 254 -6.04 13.04 5.51
C SER A 254 -4.98 11.94 5.75
N VAL A 255 -4.32 11.43 4.71
CA VAL A 255 -3.43 10.25 4.83
C VAL A 255 -1.98 10.52 4.42
N ILE A 256 -1.65 11.77 4.05
CA ILE A 256 -0.35 12.16 3.52
C ILE A 256 0.40 13.10 4.45
#